data_AF-A0A540VRN6-F1
#
_entry.id   AF-A0A540VRN6-F1
#
_cell.length_a   1.000
_cell.length_b   1.000
_cell.length_c   1.000
_cell.angle_alpha   90.00
_cell.angle_beta   90.00
_cell.angle_gamma   90.00
#
_symmetry.space_group_name_H-M   'P 1'
#
loop_
_entity.id
_entity.type
_entity.pdbx_description
1 polymer ?
#
loop_
_entity_poly.entity_id
_entity_poly.type
_entity_poly.pdbx_seq_one_letter_code
_entity_poly.pdbx_strand_id
1 'polypeptide(L)' 'VGVTISARHLCMESRGLCQQGHHTVTTALRGAFKNNPETRAEFMALARTSPPG' A
#
# COMPACT_ATOMS: atom_id res chain seq x y z
N VAL A 1 15.54 -1.96 1.31
CA VAL A 1 14.34 -2.47 2.01
C VAL A 1 13.12 -1.74 1.47
N GLY A 2 12.06 -2.46 1.13
CA GLY A 2 10.76 -1.92 0.77
C GLY A 2 9.67 -2.56 1.63
N VAL A 3 8.70 -1.78 2.09
CA VAL A 3 7.55 -2.24 2.88
C VAL A 3 6.30 -1.63 2.29
N THR A 4 5.26 -2.44 2.07
CA THR A 4 3.93 -1.99 1.63
C THR A 4 2.89 -2.52 2.61
N ILE A 5 1.94 -1.68 3.00
CA ILE A 5 0.81 -2.03 3.87
C ILE A 5 -0.47 -1.58 3.18
N SER A 6 -1.43 -2.50 3.07
CA SER A 6 -2.81 -2.22 2.66
C SER A 6 -3.73 -2.49 3.85
N ALA A 7 -4.57 -1.52 4.20
CA ALA A 7 -5.48 -1.68 5.33
C ALA A 7 -6.80 -0.93 5.10
N ARG A 8 -7.88 -1.48 5.68
CA ARG A 8 -9.16 -0.80 5.85
C ARG A 8 -9.15 0.01 7.13
N HIS A 9 -9.76 1.18 7.09
CA HIS A 9 -9.87 2.04 8.25
C HIS A 9 -11.30 2.02 8.78
N LEU A 10 -11.55 1.22 9.83
CA LEU A 10 -12.89 1.09 10.43
C LEU A 10 -13.46 2.42 10.93
N CYS A 11 -12.62 3.41 11.23
CA CYS A 11 -13.11 4.73 11.59
C CYS A 11 -13.79 5.45 10.40
N MET A 12 -13.42 5.13 9.15
CA MET A 12 -14.09 5.64 7.93
C MET A 12 -15.28 4.76 7.50
N GLU A 13 -15.22 3.45 7.78
CA GLU A 13 -16.28 2.51 7.37
C GLU A 13 -17.45 2.48 8.35
N SER A 14 -17.18 2.57 9.66
CA SER A 14 -18.18 2.33 10.71
C SER A 14 -18.68 3.61 11.38
N ARG A 15 -18.04 4.76 11.15
CA ARG A 15 -18.32 6.04 11.83
C ARG A 15 -18.13 7.20 10.84
N GLY A 16 -18.81 8.33 11.05
CA GLY A 16 -18.61 9.52 10.21
C GLY A 16 -19.07 9.33 8.75
N LEU A 17 -18.15 9.42 7.79
CA LEU A 17 -18.41 9.35 6.34
C LEU A 17 -19.00 8.01 5.86
N CYS A 18 -18.85 6.92 6.64
CA CYS A 18 -19.44 5.60 6.39
C CYS A 18 -19.17 5.03 4.98
N GLN A 19 -17.95 5.20 4.47
CA GLN A 19 -17.60 4.79 3.11
C GLN A 19 -16.93 3.41 3.11
N GLN A 20 -17.67 2.40 2.66
CA GLN A 20 -17.25 0.99 2.66
C GLN A 20 -16.29 0.66 1.52
N GLY A 21 -15.41 -0.31 1.74
CA GLY A 21 -14.56 -0.88 0.68
C GLY A 21 -13.33 -0.03 0.34
N HIS A 22 -13.08 1.03 1.09
CA HIS A 22 -11.89 1.85 0.92
C HIS A 22 -10.67 1.23 1.60
N HIS A 23 -9.62 1.07 0.81
CA HIS A 23 -8.31 0.62 1.28
C HIS A 23 -7.30 1.74 1.16
N THR A 24 -6.56 1.98 2.24
CA THR A 24 -5.42 2.88 2.23
C THR A 24 -4.15 2.06 2.07
N VAL A 25 -3.40 2.35 1.02
CA VAL A 25 -2.12 1.70 0.74
C VAL A 25 -0.99 2.68 1.04
N THR A 26 -0.05 2.26 1.89
CA THR A 26 1.16 3.04 2.22
C THR A 26 2.41 2.23 1.90
N THR A 27 3.49 2.91 1.55
CA THR A 27 4.75 2.26 1.19
C THR A 27 5.93 3.05 1.72
N ALA A 28 6.93 2.35 2.28
CA ALA A 28 8.18 2.91 2.75
C ALA A 28 9.35 2.23 2.04
N LEU A 29 10.17 3.02 1.34
CA LEU A 29 11.30 2.54 0.55
C LEU A 29 12.62 3.11 1.09
N ARG A 30 13.65 2.25 1.20
CA ARG A 30 15.02 2.62 1.61
C ARG A 30 16.07 1.90 0.76
N GLY A 31 17.21 2.56 0.56
CA GLY A 31 18.34 2.03 -0.22
C GLY A 31 18.01 1.92 -1.70
N ALA A 32 18.43 0.83 -2.35
CA ALA A 32 18.20 0.59 -3.78
C ALA A 32 16.72 0.71 -4.20
N PHE A 33 15.78 0.26 -3.38
CA PHE A 33 14.34 0.40 -3.66
C PHE A 33 13.85 1.84 -3.71
N LYS A 34 14.55 2.78 -3.05
CA LYS A 34 14.22 4.21 -3.12
C LYS A 34 14.97 4.89 -4.28
N ASN A 35 16.23 4.54 -4.46
CA ASN A 35 17.17 5.27 -5.31
C ASN A 35 17.22 4.74 -6.76
N ASN A 36 16.90 3.46 -6.99
CA ASN A 36 16.83 2.86 -8.32
C ASN A 36 15.36 2.77 -8.78
N PRO A 37 14.95 3.51 -9.83
CA PRO A 37 13.57 3.47 -10.33
C PRO A 37 13.16 2.12 -10.92
N GLU A 38 14.08 1.35 -11.52
CA GLU A 38 13.79 0.03 -12.10
C GLU A 38 13.44 -0.98 -11.00
N THR A 39 14.31 -1.10 -9.99
CA THR A 39 14.07 -1.96 -8.82
C THR A 39 12.79 -1.58 -8.07
N ARG A 40 12.48 -0.27 -8.00
CA ARG A 40 11.22 0.22 -7.42
C ARG A 40 10.01 -0.24 -8.23
N ALA A 41 10.09 -0.16 -9.56
CA ALA A 41 9.01 -0.55 -10.45
C ALA A 41 8.70 -2.05 -10.34
N GLU A 42 9.73 -2.90 -10.34
CA GLU A 42 9.58 -4.34 -10.15
C GLU A 42 8.94 -4.68 -8.81
N PHE A 43 9.41 -4.06 -7.72
CA PHE A 43 8.83 -4.25 -6.39
C PHE A 43 7.36 -3.82 -6.33
N MET A 44 7.02 -2.65 -6.88
CA MET A 44 5.63 -2.17 -6.88
C MET A 44 4.71 -2.97 -7.79
N ALA A 45 5.24 -3.61 -8.85
CA ALA A 45 4.48 -4.52 -9.69
C ALA A 45 4.10 -5.77 -8.88
N LEU A 46 5.07 -6.37 -8.18
CA LEU A 46 4.84 -7.52 -7.31
C LEU A 46 3.92 -7.20 -6.12
N ALA A 47 4.07 -6.04 -5.49
CA ALA A 47 3.25 -5.65 -4.34
C ALA A 47 1.76 -5.47 -4.69
N ARG A 48 1.43 -5.16 -5.96
CA ARG A 48 0.05 -4.99 -6.43
C ARG A 48 -0.68 -6.29 -6.71
N THR A 49 0.03 -7.42 -6.84
CA THR A 49 -0.60 -8.72 -7.11
C THR A 49 -1.15 -9.40 -5.86
N SER A 50 -0.87 -8.86 -4.67
CA SER A 50 -1.49 -9.34 -3.42
C SER A 50 -2.85 -8.65 -3.23
N PRO A 51 -3.97 -9.39 -3.18
CA PRO A 51 -5.28 -8.77 -2.99
C PRO A 51 -5.36 -8.06 -1.63
N PRO A 52 -6.06 -6.91 -1.54
CA PRO A 52 -6.42 -6.34 -0.25
C PRO A 52 -7.32 -7.36 0.47
N GLY A 53 -6.92 -7.77 1.68
CA GLY A 53 -7.62 -8.79 2.48
C GLY A 53 -8.94 -8.33 3.08
#